data_AF-A0A1E5V7C8-F1
#
_entry.id   AF-A0A1E5V7C8-F1
#
_cell.length_a   1.000
_cell.length_b   1.000
_cell.length_c   1.000
_cell.angle_alpha   90.00
_cell.angle_beta   90.00
_cell.angle_gamma   90.00
#
_symmetry.space_group_name_H-M   'P 1'
#
loop_
_entity.id
_entity.type
_entity.pdbx_description
1 polymer ?
#
loop_
_entity_poly.entity_id
_entity_poly.type
_entity_poly.pdbx_seq_one_letter_code
_entity_poly.pdbx_strand_id
1 'polypeptide(L)' 'LVMGKHPDDLIGHLTSLEELDGSLEDIIDKRLATPTSNERQDIIQLIIIAKHCVQAPKDRPTMQQVYRTLTGAY' A
#
# COMPACT_ATOMS: atom_id res chain seq x y z
N LEU A 1 -23.78 15.34 -4.81
CA LEU A 1 -23.27 14.27 -3.93
C LEU A 1 -22.19 13.52 -4.69
N VAL A 2 -20.93 13.64 -4.27
CA VAL A 2 -19.86 12.79 -4.82
C VAL A 2 -20.03 11.43 -4.15
N MET A 3 -20.44 10.43 -4.92
CA MET A 3 -20.56 9.05 -4.47
C MET A 3 -19.23 8.36 -4.78
N GLY A 4 -18.59 7.80 -3.77
CA GLY A 4 -17.31 7.09 -3.88
C GLY A 4 -16.82 6.70 -2.48
N LYS A 5 -16.05 5.62 -2.38
CA LYS A 5 -15.38 5.26 -1.12
C LYS A 5 -14.32 6.32 -0.82
N HIS A 6 -14.28 6.81 0.42
CA HIS A 6 -13.22 7.73 0.83
C HIS A 6 -11.87 6.98 0.84
N PRO A 7 -10.75 7.59 0.44
CA PRO A 7 -9.44 6.91 0.45
C PRO A 7 -9.05 6.37 1.83
N ASP A 8 -9.42 7.05 2.92
CA ASP A 8 -9.21 6.51 4.29
C ASP A 8 -10.08 5.29 4.58
N ASP A 9 -11.25 5.13 3.97
CA ASP A 9 -12.08 3.92 4.08
C ASP A 9 -11.45 2.73 3.32
N LEU A 10 -10.52 3.00 2.39
CA LEU A 10 -9.78 1.96 1.67
C LEU A 10 -8.48 1.62 2.40
N ILE A 11 -7.71 2.64 2.80
CA ILE A 11 -6.36 2.47 3.37
C ILE A 11 -6.40 2.19 4.89
N GLY A 12 -7.39 2.74 5.60
CA GLY A 12 -7.57 2.55 7.04
C GLY A 12 -7.88 1.08 7.40
N HIS A 13 -8.58 0.37 6.52
CA HIS A 13 -8.94 -1.04 6.68
C HIS A 13 -7.82 -2.03 6.32
N LEU A 14 -6.70 -1.56 5.76
CA LEU A 14 -5.56 -2.41 5.41
C LEU A 14 -4.75 -2.74 6.67
N THR A 15 -5.31 -3.59 7.54
CA THR A 15 -4.67 -4.01 8.78
C THR A 15 -3.90 -5.32 8.63
N SER A 16 -4.24 -6.11 7.61
CA SER A 16 -3.58 -7.38 7.29
C SER A 16 -3.18 -7.48 5.81
N LEU A 17 -2.19 -8.33 5.52
CA LEU A 17 -1.77 -8.66 4.16
C LEU A 17 -2.91 -9.31 3.34
N GLU A 18 -3.73 -10.15 3.97
CA GLU A 18 -4.84 -10.87 3.31
C GLU A 18 -5.97 -9.94 2.89
N GLU A 19 -6.33 -8.95 3.71
CA GLU A 19 -7.35 -7.94 3.36
C GLU A 19 -6.88 -7.04 2.21
N LEU A 20 -5.58 -6.74 2.17
CA LEU A 20 -4.99 -5.92 1.13
C LEU A 20 -4.88 -6.67 -0.21
N ASP A 21 -4.53 -7.96 -0.19
CA ASP A 21 -4.53 -8.77 -1.42
C ASP A 21 -5.94 -8.87 -2.03
N GLY A 22 -6.96 -9.12 -1.20
CA GLY A 22 -8.36 -9.20 -1.65
C GLY A 22 -8.97 -7.89 -2.16
N SER A 23 -8.40 -6.74 -1.80
CA SER A 23 -8.85 -5.40 -2.24
C SER A 23 -7.91 -4.74 -3.25
N LEU A 24 -6.84 -5.42 -3.65
CA LEU A 24 -5.77 -4.85 -4.48
C LEU A 24 -6.30 -4.34 -5.82
N GLU A 25 -7.23 -5.05 -6.45
CA GLU A 25 -7.84 -4.67 -7.73
C GLU A 25 -8.61 -3.34 -7.67
N ASP A 26 -9.12 -2.96 -6.48
CA ASP A 26 -9.81 -1.70 -6.28
C ASP A 26 -8.84 -0.53 -5.99
N ILE A 27 -7.60 -0.83 -5.64
CA ILE A 27 -6.56 0.15 -5.27
C ILE A 27 -5.64 0.45 -6.46
N ILE A 28 -5.26 -0.58 -7.24
CA ILE A 28 -4.36 -0.42 -8.38
C ILE A 28 -5.02 0.27 -9.56
N ASP A 29 -4.22 0.92 -10.41
CA ASP A 29 -4.72 1.53 -11.63
C ASP A 29 -5.25 0.46 -12.59
N LYS A 30 -6.58 0.41 -12.75
CA LYS A 30 -7.31 -0.55 -13.59
C LYS A 30 -6.98 -0.45 -15.09
N ARG A 31 -6.25 0.58 -15.51
CA ARG A 31 -5.78 0.73 -16.90
C ARG A 31 -4.50 -0.06 -17.17
N LEU A 32 -3.80 -0.51 -16.13
CA LEU A 32 -2.61 -1.34 -16.24
C LEU A 32 -2.98 -2.82 -16.41
N ALA A 33 -2.02 -3.62 -16.87
CA ALA A 33 -2.19 -5.07 -16.92
C ALA A 33 -2.35 -5.63 -15.51
N THR A 34 -3.14 -6.72 -15.39
CA THR A 34 -3.29 -7.43 -14.12
C THR A 34 -1.92 -7.90 -13.62
N PRO A 35 -1.52 -7.55 -12.39
CA PRO A 35 -0.23 -7.95 -11.85
C PRO A 35 -0.12 -9.46 -11.73
N THR A 36 1.08 -9.99 -11.98
CA THR A 36 1.47 -11.36 -11.64
C THR A 36 1.48 -11.56 -10.12
N SER A 37 1.50 -12.81 -9.66
CA SER A 37 1.53 -13.11 -8.22
C SER A 37 2.73 -12.47 -7.50
N ASN A 38 3.89 -12.37 -8.16
CA ASN A 38 5.07 -11.74 -7.58
C ASN A 38 4.90 -10.23 -7.49
N GLU A 39 4.41 -9.60 -8.57
CA GLU A 39 4.15 -8.16 -8.58
C GLU A 39 3.10 -7.76 -7.54
N ARG A 40 2.08 -8.60 -7.29
CA ARG A 40 1.11 -8.35 -6.22
C ARG A 40 1.80 -8.22 -4.86
N GLN A 41 2.73 -9.12 -4.53
CA GLN A 41 3.45 -9.07 -3.27
C GLN A 41 4.29 -7.80 -3.13
N ASP A 42 4.95 -7.38 -4.21
CA ASP A 42 5.74 -6.14 -4.25
C ASP A 42 4.83 -4.91 -4.08
N ILE A 43 3.68 -4.88 -4.76
CA ILE A 43 2.71 -3.78 -4.65
C ILE A 43 2.15 -3.70 -3.22
N ILE A 44 1.82 -4.84 -2.60
CA ILE A 44 1.34 -4.89 -1.21
C ILE A 44 2.39 -4.27 -0.28
N GLN A 45 3.66 -4.64 -0.45
CA GLN A 45 4.75 -4.08 0.35
C GLN A 45 4.88 -2.56 0.15
N LEU A 46 4.76 -2.08 -1.09
CA LEU A 46 4.77 -0.64 -1.40
C LEU A 46 3.61 0.11 -0.73
N ILE A 47 2.40 -0.47 -0.74
CA ILE A 47 1.22 0.13 -0.10
C ILE A 47 1.41 0.21 1.43
N ILE A 48 1.96 -0.83 2.06
CA ILE A 48 2.26 -0.82 3.50
C ILE A 48 3.26 0.30 3.84
N ILE A 49 4.34 0.44 3.06
CA ILE A 49 5.32 1.52 3.28
C ILE A 49 4.66 2.89 3.09
N ALA A 50 3.91 3.07 1.99
CA ALA A 50 3.22 4.32 1.69
C ALA A 50 2.24 4.71 2.82
N LYS A 51 1.49 3.74 3.36
CA LYS A 51 0.58 3.94 4.50
C LYS A 51 1.32 4.50 5.72
N HIS A 52 2.51 4.00 6.03
CA HIS A 52 3.32 4.51 7.13
C HIS A 52 3.89 5.91 6.84
N CYS A 53 4.28 6.19 5.59
CA CYS A 53 4.82 7.50 5.18
C CYS A 53 3.81 8.65 5.32
N VAL A 54 2.51 8.37 5.21
CA VAL A 54 1.45 9.39 5.29
C VAL A 54 0.85 9.56 6.69
N GLN A 55 1.33 8.82 7.70
CA GLN A 55 0.87 8.94 9.09
C GLN A 55 1.20 10.30 9.72
N ALA A 56 0.80 10.51 10.98
CA ALA A 56 1.23 11.65 11.76
C ALA A 56 2.77 11.74 11.79
N PRO A 57 3.38 12.94 11.80
CA PRO A 57 4.83 13.11 11.66
C PRO A 57 5.69 12.25 12.61
N LYS A 58 5.19 11.96 13.81
CA LYS A 58 5.87 11.13 14.82
C LYS A 58 5.92 9.63 14.48
N ASP A 59 5.01 9.16 13.64
CA ASP A 59 4.83 7.74 13.29
C ASP A 59 5.40 7.41 11.90
N ARG A 60 5.88 8.42 11.16
CA ARG A 60 6.47 8.25 9.82
C ARG A 60 7.84 7.58 9.92
N PRO A 61 8.17 6.64 9.00
CA PRO A 61 9.51 6.11 8.89
C PRO A 61 10.48 7.17 8.36
N THR A 62 11.75 7.01 8.68
CA THR A 62 12.82 7.76 8.04
C THR A 62 13.02 7.27 6.60
N MET A 63 13.52 8.14 5.72
CA MET A 63 13.85 7.73 4.34
C MET A 63 14.87 6.59 4.28
N GLN A 64 15.74 6.46 5.28
CA GLN A 64 16.67 5.34 5.39
C GLN A 64 15.95 4.01 5.67
N GLN A 65 14.93 4.01 6.53
CA GLN A 65 14.08 2.84 6.75
C GLN A 65 13.31 2.48 5.47
N VAL A 66 12.69 3.47 4.82
CA VAL A 66 12.00 3.29 3.54
C VAL A 66 12.93 2.65 2.50
N TYR A 67 14.13 3.21 2.30
CA TYR A 67 15.11 2.69 1.36
C TYR A 67 15.49 1.23 1.64
N ARG A 68 15.76 0.89 2.91
CA ARG A 68 16.10 -0.48 3.30
C ARG A 68 14.96 -1.46 3.01
N THR A 69 13.72 -1.07 3.32
CA THR A 69 12.56 -1.91 3.06
C THR A 69 12.33 -2.12 1.56
N LEU A 70 12.53 -1.08 0.73
CA LEU A 70 12.35 -1.18 -0.73
C LEU A 70 13.44 -2.00 -1.42
N THR A 71 14.65 -2.02 -0.88
CA THR A 71 15.80 -2.69 -1.51
C THR A 71 16.07 -4.08 -0.96
N GLY A 72 15.41 -4.49 0.12
CA GLY A 72 15.68 -5.76 0.80
C GLY A 72 17.09 -5.86 1.41
N ALA A 73 17.77 -4.71 1.57
CA ALA A 73 19.12 -4.67 2.10
C ALA A 73 19.11 -4.88 3.63
N TYR A 74 19.61 -6.04 4.06
CA TYR A 74 19.93 -6.36 5.46
C TYR A 74 21.21 -5.65 5.92
#